data_AF-A0AAD8FIS7-F1
#
_entry.id   AF-A0AAD8FIS7-F1
#
_cell.length_a   1.000
_cell.length_b   1.000
_cell.length_c   1.000
_cell.angle_alpha   90.00
_cell.angle_beta   90.00
_cell.angle_gamma   90.00
#
_symmetry.space_group_name_H-M   'P 1'
#
loop_
_entity.id
_entity.type
_entity.pdbx_description
1 polymer ?
#
loop_
_entity_poly.entity_id
_entity_poly.type
_entity_poly.pdbx_seq_one_letter_code
_entity_poly.pdbx_strand_id
1 'polypeptide(L)'
;MFVETRGRMFVEARDRMFVETRGRMFVEARDRMFVETRGRMFVEARDRMFVETRGRMFVEARDRMFVETRGRMFVEARDRMFVETRGRMFLEARGRMFVETRGRMFVEARDRMFVETRGRMFVETRGRMFVEARDRMFMETRGRMFVEARGR
;
A
#
# COMPACT_ATOMS: atom_id res chain seq x y z
N MET A 1 20.27 11.26 6.47
CA MET A 1 19.97 11.57 7.88
C MET A 1 19.18 10.43 8.49
N PHE A 2 19.43 10.06 9.76
CA PHE A 2 18.67 9.05 10.51
C PHE A 2 18.01 9.71 11.72
N VAL A 3 16.75 9.42 11.99
CA VAL A 3 16.04 9.93 13.17
C VAL A 3 15.23 8.82 13.83
N GLU A 4 15.30 8.72 15.16
CA GLU A 4 14.47 7.81 15.96
C GLU A 4 13.68 8.62 16.99
N THR A 5 12.37 8.39 17.11
CA THR A 5 11.54 9.07 18.12
C THR A 5 10.50 8.17 18.78
N ARG A 6 10.06 8.58 19.97
CA ARG A 6 8.86 8.06 20.64
C ARG A 6 7.86 9.18 20.82
N GLY A 7 6.59 8.94 20.53
CA GLY A 7 5.53 9.94 20.65
C GLY A 7 5.03 10.44 19.29
N ARG A 8 4.92 11.76 19.12
CA ARG A 8 4.41 12.38 17.90
C ARG A 8 5.55 13.05 17.14
N MET A 9 5.65 12.77 15.84
CA MET A 9 6.69 13.32 14.97
C MET A 9 6.10 13.85 13.65
N PHE A 10 6.69 14.94 13.16
CA PHE A 10 6.45 15.50 11.83
C PHE A 10 7.78 15.59 11.10
N VAL A 11 7.80 15.16 9.84
CA VAL A 11 8.99 15.17 8.99
C VAL A 11 8.63 15.75 7.63
N GLU A 12 9.31 16.83 7.24
CA GLU A 12 9.38 17.28 5.85
C GLU A 12 10.80 16.96 5.36
N ALA A 13 10.93 16.15 4.32
CA ALA A 13 12.22 15.80 3.74
C ALA A 13 12.25 16.07 2.24
N ARG A 14 13.26 16.85 1.82
CA ARG A 14 13.54 17.11 0.40
C ARG A 14 14.57 16.16 -0.19
N ASP A 15 15.41 15.60 0.66
CA ASP A 15 16.48 14.67 0.30
C ASP A 15 16.30 13.33 1.02
N ARG A 16 17.29 12.45 0.84
CA ARG A 16 17.28 11.10 1.39
C ARG A 16 17.26 11.07 2.92
N MET A 17 16.24 10.43 3.49
CA MET A 17 16.09 10.29 4.95
C MET A 17 15.64 8.89 5.38
N PHE A 18 16.10 8.49 6.56
CA PHE A 18 15.69 7.28 7.28
C PHE A 18 15.05 7.69 8.60
N VAL A 19 13.87 7.16 8.92
CA VAL A 19 13.18 7.50 10.16
C VAL A 19 12.55 6.28 10.81
N GLU A 20 12.72 6.15 12.11
CA GLU A 20 12.00 5.18 12.95
C GLU A 20 11.14 5.94 13.97
N THR A 21 9.89 5.51 14.17
CA THR A 21 9.01 6.12 15.18
C THR A 21 8.15 5.09 15.91
N ARG A 22 8.07 5.22 17.24
CA ARG A 22 7.03 4.56 18.06
C ARG A 22 5.99 5.57 18.48
N GLY A 23 4.83 5.56 17.83
CA GLY A 23 3.74 6.47 18.13
C GLY A 23 3.00 6.97 16.89
N ARG A 24 2.89 8.29 16.71
CA ARG A 24 2.20 8.91 15.58
C ARG A 24 3.18 9.68 14.70
N MET A 25 3.18 9.41 13.41
CA MET A 25 4.09 10.03 12.47
C MET A 25 3.35 10.65 11.29
N PHE A 26 3.80 11.83 10.87
CA PHE A 26 3.36 12.54 9.67
C PHE A 26 4.59 12.83 8.80
N VAL A 27 4.55 12.44 7.54
CA VAL A 27 5.68 12.58 6.60
C VAL A 27 5.23 13.28 5.32
N GLU A 28 5.96 14.32 4.91
CA GLU A 28 5.94 14.86 3.54
C GLU A 28 7.33 14.63 2.92
N ALA A 29 7.38 13.87 1.83
CA ALA A 29 8.62 13.48 1.17
C ALA A 29 8.64 13.90 -0.30
N ARG A 30 9.69 14.62 -0.73
CA ARG A 30 9.89 14.97 -2.15
C ARG A 30 10.81 14.01 -2.91
N ASP A 31 11.80 13.44 -2.23
CA ASP A 31 12.73 12.45 -2.79
C ASP A 31 12.63 11.13 -1.98
N ARG A 32 13.74 10.39 -1.85
CA ARG A 32 13.80 9.04 -1.30
C ARG A 32 13.70 8.96 0.21
N MET A 33 12.65 8.32 0.73
CA MET A 33 12.54 8.05 2.16
C MET A 33 12.41 6.56 2.50
N PHE A 34 12.96 6.21 3.66
CA PHE A 34 12.81 4.91 4.31
C PHE A 34 12.22 5.15 5.70
N VAL A 35 11.09 4.52 6.01
CA VAL A 35 10.40 4.78 7.27
C VAL A 35 9.91 3.50 7.92
N GLU A 36 10.20 3.34 9.22
CA GLU A 36 9.59 2.31 10.07
C GLU A 36 8.71 3.00 11.13
N THR A 37 7.48 2.51 11.30
CA THR A 37 6.59 3.01 12.35
C THR A 37 5.87 1.89 13.10
N ARG A 38 5.91 1.97 14.44
CA ARG A 38 5.00 1.22 15.32
C ARG A 38 3.94 2.18 15.85
N GLY A 39 2.74 2.13 15.28
CA GLY A 39 1.63 2.98 15.69
C GLY A 39 0.80 3.49 14.50
N ARG A 40 0.68 4.81 14.35
CA ARG A 40 -0.09 5.44 13.26
C ARG A 40 0.82 6.27 12.38
N MET A 41 0.69 6.11 11.07
CA MET A 41 1.47 6.82 10.08
C MET A 41 0.58 7.47 9.03
N PHE A 42 0.91 8.69 8.66
CA PHE A 42 0.34 9.43 7.54
C PHE A 42 1.48 9.88 6.63
N VAL A 43 1.36 9.62 5.33
CA VAL A 43 2.41 10.00 4.38
C VAL A 43 1.86 10.62 3.11
N GLU A 44 2.50 11.70 2.68
CA GLU A 44 2.45 12.22 1.33
C GLU A 44 3.84 12.09 0.68
N ALA A 45 3.92 11.42 -0.47
CA ALA A 45 5.18 11.21 -1.18
C ALA A 45 5.09 11.55 -2.66
N ARG A 46 6.11 12.27 -3.16
CA ARG A 46 6.22 12.60 -4.59
C ARG A 46 7.02 11.57 -5.38
N ASP A 47 8.27 11.28 -5.02
CA ASP A 47 9.10 10.29 -5.72
C ASP A 47 9.04 8.90 -5.06
N ARG A 48 10.13 8.48 -4.39
CA ARG A 48 10.34 7.09 -3.98
C ARG A 48 10.24 6.89 -2.48
N MET A 49 9.43 5.95 -2.03
CA MET A 49 9.38 5.57 -0.62
C MET A 49 9.39 4.07 -0.37
N PHE A 50 9.98 3.74 0.78
CA PHE A 50 9.96 2.42 1.40
C PHE A 50 9.43 2.57 2.82
N VAL A 51 8.35 1.87 3.14
CA VAL A 51 7.69 2.02 4.43
C VAL A 51 7.33 0.68 5.04
N GLU A 52 7.68 0.49 6.31
CA GLU A 52 7.16 -0.60 7.16
C GLU A 52 6.30 -0.01 8.27
N THR A 53 5.08 -0.50 8.44
CA THR A 53 4.20 -0.09 9.55
C THR A 53 3.60 -1.27 10.30
N ARG A 54 3.72 -1.27 11.62
CA ARG A 54 2.90 -2.08 12.53
C ARG A 54 1.83 -1.19 13.15
N GLY A 55 0.60 -1.28 12.65
CA GLY A 55 -0.52 -0.49 13.14
C GLY A 55 -1.43 0.03 12.02
N ARG A 56 -1.57 1.37 11.92
CA ARG A 56 -2.42 2.01 10.91
C ARG A 56 -1.61 2.93 10.02
N MET A 57 -1.82 2.83 8.72
CA MET A 57 -1.11 3.62 7.72
C MET A 57 -2.09 4.24 6.73
N PHE A 58 -1.84 5.51 6.41
CA PHE A 58 -2.55 6.27 5.38
C PHE A 58 -1.50 6.85 4.44
N VAL A 59 -1.68 6.68 3.13
CA VAL A 59 -0.72 7.17 2.15
C VAL A 59 -1.38 7.78 0.92
N GLU A 60 -0.81 8.90 0.49
CA GLU A 60 -0.93 9.41 -0.87
C GLU A 60 0.46 9.37 -1.53
N ALA A 61 0.55 8.74 -2.70
CA ALA A 61 1.79 8.66 -3.45
C ALA A 61 1.62 8.95 -4.94
N ARG A 62 2.56 9.75 -5.48
CA ARG A 62 2.57 10.08 -6.91
C ARG A 62 3.38 9.06 -7.73
N ASP A 63 4.64 8.84 -7.40
CA ASP A 63 5.50 7.98 -8.22
C ASP A 63 5.60 6.53 -7.70
N ARG A 64 6.65 6.21 -6.93
CA ARG A 64 7.03 4.82 -6.64
C ARG A 64 7.02 4.51 -5.15
N MET A 65 6.21 3.52 -4.76
CA MET A 65 6.19 3.07 -3.37
C MET A 65 6.33 1.57 -3.17
N PHE A 66 6.97 1.23 -2.08
CA PHE A 66 7.05 -0.11 -1.52
C PHE A 66 6.58 -0.05 -0.07
N VAL A 67 5.56 -0.83 0.27
CA VAL A 67 4.98 -0.79 1.61
C VAL A 67 4.71 -2.18 2.15
N GLU A 68 5.15 -2.42 3.38
CA GLU A 68 4.72 -3.54 4.21
C GLU A 68 3.88 -3.01 5.38
N THR A 69 2.68 -3.57 5.59
CA THR A 69 1.85 -3.24 6.75
C THR A 69 1.33 -4.46 7.49
N ARG A 70 1.51 -4.47 8.82
CA ARG A 70 0.78 -5.35 9.74
C ARG A 70 -0.30 -4.54 10.44
N GLY A 71 -1.55 -4.66 10.00
CA GLY A 71 -2.68 -3.94 10.57
C GLY A 71 -3.65 -3.41 9.51
N ARG A 72 -3.84 -2.08 9.46
CA ARG A 72 -4.77 -1.43 8.52
C ARG A 72 -4.04 -0.45 7.63
N MET A 73 -4.31 -0.52 6.33
CA MET A 73 -3.72 0.35 5.33
C MET A 73 -4.79 1.00 4.46
N PHE A 74 -4.62 2.28 4.18
CA PHE A 74 -5.40 3.09 3.26
C PHE A 74 -4.46 3.80 2.31
N VAL A 75 -4.74 3.73 1.01
CA VAL A 75 -3.76 4.11 -0.01
C VAL A 75 -4.44 4.75 -1.22
N GLU A 76 -3.89 5.87 -1.64
CA GLU A 76 -4.09 6.44 -2.97
C GLU A 76 -2.76 6.47 -3.73
N ALA A 77 -2.75 5.94 -4.96
CA ALA A 77 -1.55 5.79 -5.78
C ALA A 77 -1.77 6.25 -7.23
N ARG A 78 -0.85 7.05 -7.78
CA ARG A 78 -0.93 7.44 -9.20
C ARG A 78 -0.13 6.51 -10.12
N ASP A 79 1.13 6.25 -9.84
CA ASP A 79 1.99 5.49 -10.75
C ASP A 79 2.22 4.03 -10.33
N ARG A 80 3.28 3.72 -9.58
CA ARG A 80 3.69 2.34 -9.33
C ARG A 80 3.76 2.04 -7.85
N MET A 81 3.13 0.95 -7.45
CA MET A 81 3.23 0.55 -6.07
C MET A 81 3.21 -0.97 -5.87
N PHE A 82 4.00 -1.37 -4.87
CA PHE A 82 4.15 -2.72 -4.37
C PHE A 82 3.70 -2.71 -2.91
N VAL A 83 2.72 -3.55 -2.59
CA VAL A 83 2.13 -3.58 -1.24
C VAL A 83 2.02 -5.01 -0.74
N GLU A 84 2.57 -5.25 0.45
CA GLU A 84 2.26 -6.43 1.26
C GLU A 84 1.46 -6.00 2.48
N THR A 85 0.34 -6.67 2.76
CA THR A 85 -0.45 -6.41 3.97
C THR A 85 -0.89 -7.68 4.68
N ARG A 86 -0.68 -7.71 5.99
CA ARG A 86 -1.34 -8.65 6.91
C ARG A 86 -2.40 -7.90 7.70
N GLY A 87 -3.65 -8.06 7.31
CA GLY A 87 -4.79 -7.39 7.96
C GLY A 87 -5.82 -6.86 6.97
N ARG A 88 -6.04 -5.55 6.94
CA ARG A 88 -7.03 -4.90 6.07
C ARG A 88 -6.39 -3.85 5.18
N MET A 89 -6.68 -3.90 3.89
CA MET A 89 -6.24 -2.92 2.90
C MET A 89 -7.44 -2.30 2.18
N PHE A 90 -7.36 -0.99 1.97
CA PHE A 90 -8.17 -0.21 1.05
C PHE A 90 -7.22 0.53 0.10
N LEU A 91 -7.38 0.34 -1.20
CA LEU A 91 -6.48 0.87 -2.22
C LEU A 91 -7.28 1.48 -3.37
N GLU A 92 -6.96 2.72 -3.71
CA GLU A 92 -7.31 3.34 -4.99
C GLU A 92 -6.03 3.59 -5.79
N ALA A 93 -5.98 3.13 -7.04
CA ALA A 93 -4.79 3.26 -7.87
C ALA A 93 -5.10 3.58 -9.33
N ARG A 94 -4.25 4.38 -9.99
CA ARG A 94 -4.38 4.66 -11.43
C ARG A 94 -3.39 3.92 -12.32
N GLY A 95 -2.22 3.55 -11.81
CA GLY A 95 -1.15 2.97 -12.60
C GLY A 95 -0.94 1.48 -12.39
N ARG A 96 0.30 1.06 -12.12
CA ARG A 96 0.68 -0.36 -11.99
C ARG A 96 0.77 -0.77 -10.54
N MET A 97 -0.02 -1.77 -10.17
CA MET A 97 -0.08 -2.29 -8.81
C MET A 97 0.32 -3.76 -8.72
N PHE A 98 1.10 -4.06 -7.70
CA PHE A 98 1.38 -5.41 -7.24
C PHE A 98 1.00 -5.50 -5.77
N VAL A 99 0.04 -6.37 -5.45
CA VAL A 99 -0.55 -6.42 -4.11
C VAL A 99 -0.60 -7.86 -3.61
N GLU A 100 0.00 -8.10 -2.45
CA GLU A 100 -0.17 -9.33 -1.68
C GLU A 100 -0.94 -9.00 -0.39
N THR A 101 -2.02 -9.73 -0.10
CA THR A 101 -2.77 -9.55 1.13
C THR A 101 -3.11 -10.86 1.82
N ARG A 102 -2.83 -10.92 3.12
CA ARG A 102 -3.41 -11.91 4.04
C ARG A 102 -4.47 -11.23 4.91
N GLY A 103 -5.74 -11.47 4.61
CA GLY A 103 -6.86 -10.88 5.33
C GLY A 103 -7.96 -10.34 4.42
N ARG A 104 -8.24 -9.03 4.49
CA ARG A 104 -9.29 -8.39 3.69
C ARG A 104 -8.73 -7.29 2.81
N MET A 105 -9.17 -7.30 1.57
CA MET A 105 -8.74 -6.39 0.52
C MET A 105 -9.96 -5.74 -0.13
N PHE A 106 -9.89 -4.43 -0.33
CA PHE A 106 -10.82 -3.63 -1.14
C PHE A 106 -10.00 -2.76 -2.08
N VAL A 107 -10.25 -2.87 -3.39
CA VAL A 107 -9.42 -2.21 -4.39
C VAL A 107 -10.26 -1.64 -5.53
N GLU A 108 -10.00 -0.38 -5.87
CA GLU A 108 -10.37 0.21 -7.16
C GLU A 108 -9.08 0.52 -7.92
N ALA A 109 -8.98 0.06 -9.17
CA ALA A 109 -7.79 0.29 -9.97
C ALA A 109 -8.06 0.66 -11.42
N ARG A 110 -7.18 1.47 -11.99
CA ARG A 110 -7.06 1.69 -13.43
C ARG A 110 -5.73 1.15 -13.93
N ASP A 111 -5.65 0.85 -15.22
CA ASP A 111 -4.49 0.33 -15.94
C ASP A 111 -4.11 -1.13 -15.67
N ARG A 112 -3.24 -1.42 -14.68
CA ARG A 112 -2.69 -2.78 -14.50
C ARG A 112 -2.58 -3.17 -13.03
N MET A 113 -3.12 -4.35 -12.72
CA MET A 113 -3.14 -4.88 -11.38
C MET A 113 -2.76 -6.36 -11.34
N PHE A 114 -1.87 -6.69 -10.41
CA PHE A 114 -1.53 -8.05 -10.02
C PHE A 114 -1.86 -8.21 -8.54
N VAL A 115 -2.69 -9.19 -8.21
CA VAL A 115 -3.16 -9.45 -6.85
C VAL A 115 -2.93 -10.90 -6.48
N GLU A 116 -2.30 -11.12 -5.33
CA GLU A 116 -2.40 -12.38 -4.59
C GLU A 116 -3.14 -12.10 -3.27
N THR A 117 -4.20 -12.86 -2.98
CA THR A 117 -4.91 -12.73 -1.71
C THR A 117 -5.20 -14.07 -1.06
N ARG A 118 -4.90 -14.17 0.23
CA ARG A 118 -5.42 -15.21 1.13
C ARG A 118 -6.46 -14.58 2.06
N GLY A 119 -7.73 -14.81 1.78
CA GLY A 119 -8.85 -14.26 2.52
C GLY A 119 -9.92 -13.67 1.60
N ARG A 120 -10.45 -12.49 1.97
CA ARG A 120 -11.56 -11.87 1.23
C ARG A 120 -11.06 -10.72 0.38
N MET A 121 -11.39 -10.72 -0.91
CA MET A 121 -11.11 -9.60 -1.80
C MET A 121 -12.38 -9.09 -2.49
N PHE A 122 -12.41 -7.76 -2.64
CA PHE A 122 -13.37 -7.01 -3.43
C PHE A 122 -12.58 -6.11 -4.37
N VAL A 123 -12.70 -6.31 -5.68
CA VAL A 123 -11.88 -5.57 -6.65
C VAL A 123 -12.73 -5.06 -7.82
N GLU A 124 -12.65 -3.76 -8.06
CA GLU A 124 -13.09 -3.15 -9.31
C GLU A 124 -11.86 -2.73 -10.12
N THR A 125 -11.83 -3.02 -11.42
CA THR A 125 -10.74 -2.55 -12.29
C THR A 125 -11.18 -2.14 -13.67
N ARG A 126 -10.55 -1.07 -14.18
CA ARG A 126 -10.59 -0.68 -15.59
C ARG A 126 -9.22 -0.86 -16.21
N GLY A 127 -9.01 -1.94 -16.96
CA GLY A 127 -7.71 -2.27 -17.53
C GLY A 127 -7.40 -3.76 -17.52
N ARG A 128 -6.18 -4.12 -17.11
CA ARG A 128 -5.72 -5.52 -17.03
C ARG A 128 -5.58 -5.94 -15.58
N MET A 129 -6.19 -7.07 -15.24
CA MET A 129 -6.11 -7.66 -13.91
C MET A 129 -5.63 -9.10 -13.98
N PHE A 130 -4.70 -9.45 -13.09
CA PHE A 130 -4.26 -10.81 -12.81
C PHE A 130 -4.49 -11.09 -11.32
N VAL A 131 -5.20 -12.17 -11.00
CA VAL A 131 -5.58 -12.50 -9.63
C VAL A 131 -5.25 -13.96 -9.31
N GLU A 132 -4.51 -14.19 -8.23
CA GLU A 132 -4.52 -15.44 -7.48
C GLU A 132 -5.28 -15.23 -6.16
N ALA A 133 -6.35 -15.98 -5.94
CA ALA A 133 -7.15 -15.89 -4.73
C ALA A 133 -7.28 -17.24 -4.03
N ARG A 134 -7.13 -17.22 -2.71
CA ARG A 134 -7.51 -18.31 -1.80
C ARG A 134 -8.62 -17.79 -0.89
N ASP A 135 -9.72 -18.51 -0.83
CA ASP A 135 -10.99 -18.18 -0.17
C ASP A 135 -12.02 -17.42 -1.04
N ARG A 136 -12.36 -16.16 -0.75
CA ARG A 136 -13.55 -15.48 -1.33
C ARG A 136 -13.18 -14.27 -2.16
N MET A 137 -13.79 -14.16 -3.33
CA MET A 137 -13.57 -13.07 -4.26
C MET A 137 -14.88 -12.52 -4.83
N PHE A 138 -14.93 -11.19 -4.91
CA PHE A 138 -15.97 -10.43 -5.61
C PHE A 138 -15.26 -9.46 -6.54
N MET A 139 -15.50 -9.54 -7.85
CA MET A 139 -14.76 -8.74 -8.82
C MET A 139 -15.65 -8.21 -9.93
N GLU A 140 -15.36 -6.97 -10.32
CA GLU A 140 -15.88 -6.35 -11.53
C GLU A 140 -14.68 -5.86 -12.37
N THR A 141 -14.69 -6.11 -13.68
CA THR A 141 -13.62 -5.64 -14.55
C THR A 141 -14.15 -5.16 -15.89
N ARG A 142 -13.72 -3.96 -16.27
CA ARG A 142 -13.82 -3.44 -17.63
C ARG A 142 -12.46 -3.55 -18.29
N GLY A 143 -12.23 -4.65 -19.02
CA GLY A 143 -10.97 -4.91 -19.70
C GLY A 143 -10.62 -6.40 -19.67
N ARG A 144 -9.33 -6.71 -19.52
CA ARG A 144 -8.84 -8.10 -19.53
C ARG A 144 -8.64 -8.59 -18.10
N MET A 145 -9.15 -9.79 -17.83
CA MET A 145 -9.02 -10.44 -16.53
C MET A 145 -8.44 -11.85 -16.70
N PHE A 146 -7.49 -12.19 -15.84
CA PHE A 146 -6.98 -13.55 -15.64
C PHE A 146 -7.12 -13.91 -14.17
N VAL A 147 -7.73 -15.07 -13.89
CA VAL A 147 -8.05 -15.49 -12.52
C VAL A 147 -7.60 -16.93 -12.29
N GLU A 148 -6.87 -17.13 -11.21
CA GLU A 148 -6.66 -18.43 -10.59
C GLU A 148 -7.28 -18.42 -9.19
N ALA A 149 -8.24 -19.30 -8.96
CA ALA A 149 -8.87 -19.46 -7.65
C ALA A 149 -8.54 -20.85 -7.11
N ARG A 150 -7.84 -20.90 -5.98
CA ARG A 150 -7.61 -22.15 -5.24
C ARG A 150 -8.62 -22.23 -4.11
N GLY A 151 -9.70 -22.97 -4.35
CA GLY A 151 -10.69 -23.28 -3.33
C GLY A 151 -10.11 -24.16 -2.22
N ARG A 152 -10.79 -24.15 -1.07
CA ARG A 152 -10.83 -25.31 -0.19
C ARG A 152 -12.04 -26.15 -0.55
#